data_AF-A0A964TX81-F1
#
_entry.id   AF-A0A964TX81-F1
#
_cell.length_a   1.000
_cell.length_b   1.000
_cell.length_c   1.000
_cell.angle_alpha   90.00
_cell.angle_beta   90.00
_cell.angle_gamma   90.00
#
_symmetry.space_group_name_H-M   'P 1'
#
loop_
_entity.id
_entity.type
_entity.pdbx_description
1 polymer ?
#
loop_
_entity_poly.entity_id
_entity_poly.type
_entity_poly.pdbx_seq_one_letter_code
_entity_poly.pdbx_strand_id
1 'polypeptide(L)'
;MKHAGFSFGLLLALCASSAQAQAELDIGLGTVSVPNDANTEVALTVSGNGSSRGLQIRLDFDDAPIVDVDLDDCLTGFVGLGQPGTRCSRPPGQPGTVRILLNAGPGQAINDFTGVLRFQLDGSLPAGSGIALTWDQPFASATNPEAPTLQTDGEIQITGQAPGALALAPSAIDFGDVEFGSVAYAVLTATNPAPASSTSVEIADILLGGDAGFELTGSGGCTVGTVLEPQGAGCDIEIAFEPGTVESSDGALTVVSTSGQVRQSTLEGQGMPAPADVILSDLLQVFTGTPLSPTVATDPPGLPVTLSYDGGAEPPVAPGIYTVEAVVSDPRYSGQSSALFEILGDEILRDRFEAQPPITIERRRPPSP
;
A
#
# COMPACT_ATOMS: atom_id res chain seq x y z
N MET A 1 -78.95 -9.30 94.80
CA MET A 1 -78.67 -10.39 93.84
C MET A 1 -78.30 -9.72 92.52
N LYS A 2 -77.00 -9.62 92.23
CA LYS A 2 -76.48 -8.88 91.08
C LYS A 2 -76.16 -9.87 89.96
N HIS A 3 -76.75 -9.60 88.79
CA HIS A 3 -76.49 -10.28 87.53
C HIS A 3 -75.22 -9.76 86.85
N ALA A 4 -74.54 -10.68 86.19
CA ALA A 4 -73.45 -10.45 85.26
C ALA A 4 -73.92 -9.70 84.00
N GLY A 5 -73.05 -8.84 83.48
CA GLY A 5 -73.18 -8.19 82.17
C GLY A 5 -71.80 -8.14 81.51
N PHE A 6 -71.68 -8.88 80.41
CA PHE A 6 -70.53 -8.93 79.49
C PHE A 6 -70.25 -7.55 78.88
N SER A 7 -68.98 -7.16 78.76
CA SER A 7 -68.54 -6.02 77.93
C SER A 7 -67.32 -6.40 77.10
N PHE A 8 -67.38 -6.02 75.83
CA PHE A 8 -66.47 -6.30 74.72
C PHE A 8 -65.13 -5.57 74.91
N GLY A 9 -64.01 -6.29 74.88
CA GLY A 9 -62.66 -5.73 74.77
C GLY A 9 -62.11 -5.97 73.37
N LEU A 10 -62.05 -4.91 72.56
CA LEU A 10 -61.50 -4.90 71.20
C LEU A 10 -59.97 -5.03 71.27
N LEU A 11 -59.45 -6.13 70.73
CA LEU A 11 -58.02 -6.38 70.56
C LEU A 11 -57.52 -5.54 69.36
N LEU A 12 -56.72 -4.51 69.63
CA LEU A 12 -56.05 -3.71 68.59
C LEU A 12 -54.85 -4.51 68.04
N ALA A 13 -55.06 -5.22 66.93
CA ALA A 13 -53.96 -5.83 66.18
C ALA A 13 -53.19 -4.73 65.43
N LEU A 14 -51.95 -4.47 65.86
CA LEU A 14 -50.99 -3.72 65.05
C LEU A 14 -50.67 -4.56 63.80
N CYS A 15 -51.26 -4.19 62.66
CA CYS A 15 -50.71 -4.56 61.37
C CYS A 15 -49.43 -3.75 61.15
N ALA A 16 -48.28 -4.35 61.45
CA ALA A 16 -47.03 -3.94 60.81
C ALA A 16 -47.15 -4.32 59.32
N SER A 17 -47.55 -3.38 58.48
CA SER A 17 -47.36 -3.53 57.03
C SER A 17 -45.85 -3.49 56.78
N SER A 18 -45.28 -4.64 56.44
CA SER A 18 -43.95 -4.72 55.84
C SER A 18 -43.98 -3.97 54.51
N ALA A 19 -43.65 -2.67 54.52
CA ALA A 19 -43.21 -1.99 53.33
C ALA A 19 -41.85 -2.61 52.97
N GLN A 20 -41.85 -3.63 52.12
CA GLN A 20 -40.64 -4.01 51.41
C GLN A 20 -40.27 -2.80 50.56
N ALA A 21 -39.14 -2.15 50.88
CA ALA A 21 -38.53 -1.18 49.98
C ALA A 21 -38.33 -1.91 48.65
N GLN A 22 -39.07 -1.48 47.63
CA GLN A 22 -38.94 -2.02 46.29
C GLN A 22 -37.55 -1.60 45.79
N ALA A 23 -36.75 -2.52 45.24
CA ALA A 23 -35.39 -2.18 44.84
C ALA A 23 -35.45 -1.18 43.67
N GLU A 24 -34.80 -0.04 43.82
CA GLU A 24 -34.61 0.99 42.79
C GLU A 24 -33.93 0.35 41.56
N LEU A 25 -34.22 0.85 40.36
CA LEU A 25 -33.51 0.39 39.17
C LEU A 25 -32.09 0.97 39.20
N ASP A 26 -31.10 0.11 39.21
CA ASP A 26 -29.69 0.44 39.12
C ASP A 26 -29.22 0.25 37.67
N ILE A 27 -28.73 1.34 37.07
CA ILE A 27 -28.13 1.30 35.73
C ILE A 27 -26.62 1.45 35.84
N GLY A 28 -25.90 0.58 35.15
CA GLY A 28 -24.44 0.59 35.09
C GLY A 28 -23.92 0.35 33.67
N LEU A 29 -22.67 0.77 33.46
CA LEU A 29 -21.87 0.41 32.31
C LEU A 29 -20.66 -0.41 32.75
N GLY A 30 -20.24 -1.32 31.88
CA GLY A 30 -18.96 -2.00 32.05
C GLY A 30 -17.76 -1.07 31.79
N THR A 31 -16.64 -1.38 32.43
CA THR A 31 -15.32 -0.90 32.01
C THR A 31 -14.68 -1.99 31.17
N VAL A 32 -14.12 -1.63 30.02
CA VAL A 32 -13.45 -2.56 29.11
C VAL A 32 -12.05 -2.07 28.78
N SER A 33 -11.10 -2.99 28.73
CA SER A 33 -9.70 -2.71 28.42
C SER A 33 -9.36 -3.31 27.06
N VAL A 34 -9.06 -2.48 26.07
CA VAL A 34 -8.86 -2.92 24.68
C VAL A 34 -7.63 -2.31 24.01
N PRO A 35 -7.10 -2.95 22.96
CA PRO A 35 -6.18 -2.30 22.01
C PRO A 35 -6.83 -1.09 21.33
N ASN A 36 -6.01 -0.14 20.90
CA ASN A 36 -6.41 1.17 20.38
C ASN A 36 -7.20 1.14 19.04
N ASP A 37 -7.28 0.01 18.34
CA ASP A 37 -8.00 -0.18 17.07
C ASP A 37 -9.08 -1.28 17.14
N ALA A 38 -9.46 -1.68 18.35
CA ALA A 38 -10.36 -2.80 18.56
C ALA A 38 -11.84 -2.43 18.35
N ASN A 39 -12.60 -3.42 17.89
CA ASN A 39 -14.04 -3.45 18.13
C ASN A 39 -14.25 -3.88 19.58
N THR A 40 -14.90 -3.04 20.37
CA THR A 40 -15.10 -3.27 21.80
C THR A 40 -16.58 -3.31 22.17
N GLU A 41 -16.91 -4.19 23.12
CA GLU A 41 -18.26 -4.35 23.65
C GLU A 41 -18.31 -3.83 25.08
N VAL A 42 -19.19 -2.86 25.34
CA VAL A 42 -19.47 -2.35 26.67
C VAL A 42 -20.83 -2.85 27.11
N ALA A 43 -20.86 -3.58 28.22
CA ALA A 43 -22.10 -4.08 28.79
C ALA A 43 -22.94 -2.92 29.35
N LEU A 44 -24.21 -2.87 28.98
CA LEU A 44 -25.24 -2.06 29.60
C LEU A 44 -26.01 -2.96 30.58
N THR A 45 -25.90 -2.69 31.87
CA THR A 45 -26.65 -3.44 32.89
C THR A 45 -27.77 -2.59 33.47
N VAL A 46 -28.97 -3.16 33.48
CA VAL A 46 -30.09 -2.63 34.26
C VAL A 46 -30.47 -3.73 35.23
N SER A 47 -30.47 -3.42 36.52
CA SER A 47 -30.78 -4.36 37.59
C SER A 47 -31.74 -3.73 38.60
N GLY A 48 -32.50 -4.55 39.30
CA GLY A 48 -33.56 -4.12 40.22
C GLY A 48 -34.95 -4.43 39.67
N ASN A 49 -35.93 -4.43 40.58
CA ASN A 49 -37.32 -4.79 40.29
C ASN A 49 -38.29 -3.64 40.59
N GLY A 50 -37.86 -2.42 40.27
CA GLY A 50 -38.59 -1.20 40.52
C GLY A 50 -39.94 -1.16 39.78
N SER A 51 -40.87 -0.33 40.25
CA SER A 51 -42.19 -0.12 39.62
C SER A 51 -42.14 0.68 38.30
N SER A 52 -40.94 0.96 37.77
CA SER A 52 -40.71 1.79 36.60
C SER A 52 -41.15 1.08 35.32
N ARG A 53 -41.93 1.79 34.51
CA ARG A 53 -42.56 1.26 33.29
C ARG A 53 -42.03 1.90 32.02
N GLY A 54 -41.32 3.01 32.18
CA GLY A 54 -40.63 3.72 31.13
C GLY A 54 -39.39 4.40 31.68
N LEU A 55 -38.33 4.40 30.88
CA LEU A 55 -37.03 4.93 31.25
C LEU A 55 -36.41 5.61 30.03
N GLN A 56 -35.93 6.84 30.22
CA GLN A 56 -35.12 7.52 29.22
C GLN A 56 -33.81 7.95 29.87
N ILE A 57 -32.71 7.49 29.30
CA ILE A 57 -31.36 7.82 29.76
C ILE A 57 -30.54 8.25 28.55
N ARG A 58 -29.59 9.13 28.82
CA ARG A 58 -28.62 9.62 27.86
C ARG A 58 -27.22 9.24 28.33
N LEU A 59 -26.44 8.69 27.42
CA LEU A 59 -25.01 8.43 27.56
C LEU A 59 -24.25 9.43 26.70
N ASP A 60 -23.26 10.11 27.26
CA ASP A 60 -22.37 11.02 26.55
C ASP A 60 -20.91 10.54 26.63
N PHE A 61 -20.18 10.73 25.54
CA PHE A 61 -18.77 10.36 25.38
C PHE A 61 -18.08 11.25 24.32
N ASP A 62 -16.74 11.26 24.33
CA ASP A 62 -15.96 11.86 23.25
C ASP A 62 -15.99 10.96 22.00
N ASP A 63 -16.52 11.49 20.90
CA ASP A 63 -16.67 10.79 19.62
C ASP A 63 -15.46 10.96 18.70
N ALA A 64 -14.53 11.87 19.02
CA ALA A 64 -13.36 12.10 18.17
C ALA A 64 -12.55 10.81 17.84
N PRO A 65 -12.35 9.85 18.76
CA PRO A 65 -11.61 8.62 18.49
C PRO A 65 -12.50 7.44 18.04
N ILE A 66 -13.76 7.67 17.70
CA ILE A 66 -14.73 6.61 17.39
C ILE A 66 -15.12 6.66 15.91
N VAL A 67 -14.90 5.56 15.20
CA VAL A 67 -15.31 5.39 13.79
C VAL A 67 -16.79 5.07 13.69
N ASP A 68 -17.27 4.16 14.54
CA ASP A 68 -18.65 3.70 14.52
C ASP A 68 -19.13 3.25 15.91
N VAL A 69 -20.45 3.32 16.11
CA VAL A 69 -21.12 2.79 17.29
C VAL A 69 -22.33 1.96 16.83
N ASP A 70 -22.20 0.65 16.96
CA ASP A 70 -23.28 -0.31 16.68
C ASP A 70 -24.14 -0.51 17.94
N LEU A 71 -25.45 -0.34 17.76
CA LEU A 71 -26.47 -0.36 18.81
C LEU A 71 -27.50 -1.48 18.62
N ASP A 72 -27.30 -2.38 17.65
CA ASP A 72 -28.28 -3.43 17.33
C ASP A 72 -28.56 -4.35 18.53
N ASP A 73 -27.52 -4.63 19.33
CA ASP A 73 -27.59 -5.47 20.53
C ASP A 73 -27.74 -4.67 21.85
N CYS A 74 -27.96 -3.35 21.76
CA CYS A 74 -28.01 -2.45 22.93
C CYS A 74 -29.11 -2.81 23.93
N LEU A 75 -30.22 -3.39 23.45
CA LEU A 75 -31.35 -3.82 24.28
C LEU A 75 -31.56 -5.33 24.27
N THR A 76 -30.55 -6.10 23.84
CA THR A 76 -30.59 -7.56 23.93
C THR A 76 -30.87 -7.96 25.38
N GLY A 77 -31.76 -8.94 25.59
CA GLY A 77 -32.21 -9.36 26.92
C GLY A 77 -33.38 -8.57 27.52
N PHE A 78 -33.77 -7.41 26.98
CA PHE A 78 -34.96 -6.70 27.46
C PHE A 78 -36.26 -7.41 27.02
N VAL A 79 -37.07 -7.85 27.99
CA VAL A 79 -38.38 -8.49 27.73
C VAL A 79 -39.45 -7.43 27.44
N GLY A 80 -39.27 -6.71 26.34
CA GLY A 80 -40.17 -5.66 25.85
C GLY A 80 -39.80 -5.12 24.46
N LEU A 81 -38.90 -5.82 23.76
CA LEU A 81 -38.50 -5.52 22.38
C LEU A 81 -39.75 -5.57 21.47
N GLY A 82 -40.06 -4.45 20.83
CA GLY A 82 -41.25 -4.29 19.97
C GLY A 82 -42.36 -3.40 20.54
N GLN A 83 -42.25 -2.92 21.79
CA GLN A 83 -43.14 -1.86 22.28
C GLN A 83 -42.84 -0.53 21.59
N PRO A 84 -43.88 0.26 21.21
CA PRO A 84 -43.67 1.59 20.63
C PRO A 84 -42.83 2.47 21.54
N GLY A 85 -41.71 2.97 21.01
CA GLY A 85 -40.80 3.87 21.71
C GLY A 85 -39.59 3.19 22.35
N THR A 86 -39.53 1.87 22.48
CA THR A 86 -38.34 1.16 22.98
C THR A 86 -37.25 1.12 21.89
N ARG A 87 -36.11 1.78 22.13
CA ARG A 87 -34.97 1.80 21.21
C ARG A 87 -33.69 2.33 21.86
N CYS A 88 -32.54 1.93 21.32
CA CYS A 88 -31.29 2.68 21.41
C CYS A 88 -31.05 3.41 20.09
N SER A 89 -30.59 4.66 20.14
CA SER A 89 -30.30 5.42 18.93
C SER A 89 -29.32 6.57 19.19
N ARG A 90 -28.52 6.93 18.19
CA ARG A 90 -27.73 8.17 18.18
C ARG A 90 -28.59 9.32 17.65
N PRO A 91 -28.81 10.40 18.42
CA PRO A 91 -29.57 11.55 17.92
C PRO A 91 -28.86 12.24 16.74
N PRO A 92 -29.59 12.70 15.70
CA PRO A 92 -28.98 13.43 14.60
C PRO A 92 -28.24 14.69 15.07
N GLY A 93 -27.01 14.86 14.61
CA GLY A 93 -26.14 15.99 15.01
C GLY A 93 -25.52 15.87 16.40
N GLN A 94 -25.65 14.73 17.08
CA GLN A 94 -25.05 14.44 18.38
C GLN A 94 -24.37 13.06 18.34
N PRO A 95 -23.23 12.92 17.63
CA PRO A 95 -22.60 11.62 17.46
C PRO A 95 -22.02 11.10 18.80
N GLY A 96 -21.48 11.95 19.67
CA GLY A 96 -21.05 11.60 21.03
C GLY A 96 -22.15 11.31 22.04
N THR A 97 -23.37 10.98 21.57
CA THR A 97 -24.52 10.72 22.43
C THR A 97 -25.27 9.46 22.00
N VAL A 98 -25.56 8.60 22.97
CA VAL A 98 -26.50 7.48 22.82
C VAL A 98 -27.73 7.76 23.67
N ARG A 99 -28.91 7.71 23.05
CA ARG A 99 -30.19 7.82 23.76
C ARG A 99 -30.85 6.45 23.86
N ILE A 100 -31.14 6.04 25.10
CA ILE A 100 -31.78 4.77 25.43
C ILE A 100 -33.20 5.08 25.91
N LEU A 101 -34.19 4.53 25.23
CA LEU A 101 -35.59 4.58 25.62
C LEU A 101 -36.09 3.16 25.87
N LEU A 102 -36.61 2.90 27.07
CA LEU A 102 -37.27 1.65 27.43
C LEU A 102 -38.75 1.91 27.70
N ASN A 103 -39.60 1.05 27.15
CA ASN A 103 -41.02 0.99 27.44
C ASN A 103 -41.40 -0.48 27.68
N ALA A 104 -41.75 -0.82 28.92
CA ALA A 104 -42.16 -2.18 29.28
C ALA A 104 -43.61 -2.50 28.84
N GLY A 105 -44.40 -1.49 28.47
CA GLY A 105 -45.78 -1.64 28.05
C GLY A 105 -46.81 -1.68 29.20
N PRO A 106 -48.08 -1.96 28.90
CA PRO A 106 -49.17 -1.97 29.87
C PRO A 106 -49.01 -3.04 30.97
N GLY A 107 -48.98 -2.63 32.24
CA GLY A 107 -48.97 -3.53 33.41
C GLY A 107 -47.65 -4.24 33.70
N GLN A 108 -46.59 -3.99 32.92
CA GLN A 108 -45.26 -4.56 33.12
C GLN A 108 -44.31 -3.51 33.70
N ALA A 109 -43.37 -3.98 34.53
CA ALA A 109 -42.23 -3.22 35.00
C ALA A 109 -40.98 -3.57 34.18
N ILE A 110 -40.00 -2.68 34.18
CA ILE A 110 -38.66 -2.98 33.68
C ILE A 110 -38.00 -3.94 34.70
N ASN A 111 -37.53 -5.09 34.21
CA ASN A 111 -36.79 -6.07 35.00
C ASN A 111 -35.33 -6.08 34.58
N ASP A 112 -34.51 -6.82 35.31
CA ASP A 112 -33.10 -7.05 35.02
C ASP A 112 -32.86 -7.46 33.56
N PHE A 113 -31.94 -6.76 32.90
CA PHE A 113 -31.42 -7.17 31.61
C PHE A 113 -29.99 -6.69 31.38
N THR A 114 -29.33 -7.27 30.39
CA THR A 114 -27.99 -6.87 29.98
C THR A 114 -27.93 -6.76 28.47
N GLY A 115 -27.73 -5.55 27.97
CA GLY A 115 -27.50 -5.26 26.55
C GLY A 115 -26.04 -4.91 26.27
N VAL A 116 -25.72 -4.66 25.01
CA VAL A 116 -24.34 -4.41 24.55
C VAL A 116 -24.26 -3.19 23.65
N LEU A 117 -23.37 -2.25 23.99
CA LEU A 117 -22.96 -1.14 23.13
C LEU A 117 -21.65 -1.52 22.45
N ARG A 118 -21.60 -1.52 21.12
CA ARG A 118 -20.37 -1.82 20.38
C ARG A 118 -19.72 -0.56 19.84
N PHE A 119 -18.44 -0.37 20.10
CA PHE A 119 -17.67 0.78 19.63
C PHE A 119 -16.52 0.31 18.74
N GLN A 120 -16.32 0.99 17.62
CA GLN A 120 -15.15 0.83 16.76
C GLN A 120 -14.23 2.03 16.93
N LEU A 121 -13.01 1.79 17.41
CA LEU A 121 -12.00 2.83 17.62
C LEU A 121 -11.20 3.10 16.34
N ASP A 122 -10.70 4.32 16.19
CA ASP A 122 -9.93 4.74 15.01
C ASP A 122 -8.41 4.57 15.15
N GLY A 123 -7.92 4.12 16.31
CA GLY A 123 -6.48 4.01 16.56
C GLY A 123 -5.80 5.31 16.97
N SER A 124 -6.51 6.41 17.18
CA SER A 124 -5.90 7.73 17.45
C SER A 124 -5.43 7.94 18.90
N LEU A 125 -5.87 7.10 19.83
CA LEU A 125 -5.63 7.31 21.26
C LEU A 125 -4.31 6.68 21.75
N PRO A 126 -3.52 7.34 22.61
CA PRO A 126 -2.32 6.74 23.16
C PRO A 126 -2.65 5.61 24.16
N ALA A 127 -1.73 4.65 24.33
CA ALA A 127 -1.87 3.65 25.40
C ALA A 127 -1.92 4.35 26.78
N GLY A 128 -2.85 3.91 27.63
CA GLY A 128 -3.10 4.47 28.95
C GLY A 128 -4.14 5.59 29.00
N SER A 129 -4.67 6.05 27.84
CA SER A 129 -5.86 6.92 27.84
C SER A 129 -7.16 6.10 27.97
N GLY A 130 -8.28 6.80 28.12
CA GLY A 130 -9.61 6.19 28.10
C GLY A 130 -10.67 7.12 27.53
N ILE A 131 -11.77 6.52 27.07
CA ILE A 131 -12.99 7.21 26.68
C ILE A 131 -13.98 7.04 27.83
N ALA A 132 -14.25 8.13 28.54
CA ALA A 132 -15.25 8.14 29.60
C ALA A 132 -16.66 8.04 28.99
N LEU A 133 -17.46 7.09 29.49
CA LEU A 133 -18.85 6.89 29.12
C LEU A 133 -19.71 7.36 30.29
N THR A 134 -20.14 8.61 30.21
CA THR A 134 -20.79 9.28 31.35
C THR A 134 -22.30 9.34 31.19
N TRP A 135 -23.01 8.94 32.23
CA TRP A 135 -24.45 9.12 32.26
C TRP A 135 -24.82 10.59 32.46
N ASP A 136 -25.64 11.15 31.57
CA ASP A 136 -26.32 12.43 31.81
C ASP A 136 -27.64 12.18 32.56
N GLN A 137 -28.10 13.19 33.32
CA GLN A 137 -29.18 13.06 34.32
C GLN A 137 -30.40 12.29 33.77
N PRO A 138 -30.85 11.20 34.44
CA PRO A 138 -31.92 10.35 33.94
C PRO A 138 -33.25 11.07 34.10
N PHE A 139 -34.11 11.02 33.08
CA PHE A 139 -35.47 11.53 33.17
C PHE A 139 -36.44 10.35 33.35
N ALA A 140 -36.85 10.06 34.58
CA ALA A 140 -37.93 9.10 34.85
C ALA A 140 -39.29 9.73 34.54
N SER A 141 -40.13 9.03 33.78
CA SER A 141 -41.45 9.53 33.34
C SER A 141 -42.44 9.69 34.51
N ALA A 142 -43.30 10.71 34.41
CA ALA A 142 -44.19 11.33 35.40
C ALA A 142 -45.30 10.47 36.07
N THR A 143 -45.19 9.13 36.12
CA THR A 143 -46.21 8.24 36.73
C THR A 143 -45.69 7.37 37.88
N ASN A 144 -44.38 7.34 38.14
CA ASN A 144 -43.78 6.73 39.34
C ASN A 144 -42.58 7.59 39.79
N PRO A 145 -42.58 8.18 41.00
CA PRO A 145 -41.69 9.28 41.37
C PRO A 145 -40.27 8.86 41.85
N GLU A 146 -39.98 7.58 41.99
CA GLU A 146 -38.62 7.14 42.31
C GLU A 146 -37.80 7.08 41.02
N ALA A 147 -36.94 8.09 40.86
CA ALA A 147 -35.92 8.11 39.82
C ALA A 147 -35.03 6.87 39.97
N PRO A 148 -34.50 6.30 38.89
CA PRO A 148 -33.52 5.23 38.98
C PRO A 148 -32.18 5.74 39.54
N THR A 149 -31.44 4.90 40.25
CA THR A 149 -30.07 5.19 40.64
C THR A 149 -29.14 4.97 39.46
N LEU A 150 -28.35 5.98 39.11
CA LEU A 150 -27.17 5.78 38.26
C LEU A 150 -26.03 5.33 39.17
N GLN A 151 -25.51 4.12 38.94
CA GLN A 151 -24.48 3.56 39.81
C GLN A 151 -23.06 3.83 39.31
N THR A 152 -22.72 3.35 38.11
CA THR A 152 -21.35 3.38 37.61
C THR A 152 -21.31 3.87 36.17
N ASP A 153 -20.55 4.95 35.94
CA ASP A 153 -20.11 5.35 34.61
C ASP A 153 -19.23 4.25 34.00
N GLY A 154 -19.24 4.17 32.67
CA GLY A 154 -18.38 3.25 31.94
C GLY A 154 -17.08 3.91 31.54
N GLU A 155 -16.09 3.10 31.17
CA GLU A 155 -14.88 3.61 30.54
C GLU A 155 -14.35 2.57 29.54
N ILE A 156 -13.95 3.03 28.37
CA ILE A 156 -13.14 2.24 27.43
C ILE A 156 -11.69 2.61 27.68
N GLN A 157 -10.92 1.73 28.31
CA GLN A 157 -9.51 1.94 28.62
C GLN A 157 -8.63 1.37 27.51
N ILE A 158 -7.70 2.18 27.01
CA ILE A 158 -6.76 1.79 25.97
C ILE A 158 -5.52 1.20 26.62
N THR A 159 -5.30 -0.10 26.43
CA THR A 159 -4.18 -0.82 27.08
C THR A 159 -2.95 -0.99 26.21
N GLY A 160 -3.07 -0.76 24.90
CA GLY A 160 -1.97 -0.92 23.94
C GLY A 160 -2.08 0.04 22.76
N GLN A 161 -0.97 0.22 22.05
CA GLN A 161 -0.92 0.99 20.81
C GLN A 161 -1.50 0.15 19.65
N ALA A 162 -2.10 0.81 18.66
CA ALA A 162 -2.48 0.17 17.41
C ALA A 162 -1.20 -0.28 16.66
N PRO A 163 -1.24 -1.35 15.85
CA PRO A 163 -0.08 -1.75 15.07
C PRO A 163 0.31 -0.66 14.05
N GLY A 164 1.62 -0.50 13.82
CA GLY A 164 2.15 0.27 12.71
C GLY A 164 1.73 -0.32 11.35
N ALA A 165 1.81 0.47 10.29
CA ALA A 165 1.42 0.06 8.95
C ALA A 165 2.58 0.20 7.99
N LEU A 166 3.02 -0.86 7.32
CA LEU A 166 4.00 -0.76 6.24
C LEU A 166 3.30 -0.35 4.94
N ALA A 167 3.81 0.69 4.28
CA ALA A 167 3.42 1.10 2.94
C ALA A 167 4.66 1.28 2.04
N LEU A 168 4.51 1.00 0.75
CA LEU A 168 5.53 1.21 -0.28
C LEU A 168 4.99 2.13 -1.37
N ALA A 169 5.80 3.09 -1.80
CA ALA A 169 5.47 3.98 -2.90
C ALA A 169 6.70 4.25 -3.79
N PRO A 170 6.57 4.18 -5.12
CA PRO A 170 5.37 3.80 -5.87
C PRO A 170 5.08 2.28 -5.79
N SER A 171 3.85 1.87 -6.09
CA SER A 171 3.45 0.44 -6.12
C SER A 171 3.89 -0.30 -7.39
N ALA A 172 4.37 0.45 -8.38
CA ALA A 172 4.96 -0.06 -9.61
C ALA A 172 6.02 0.95 -10.08
N ILE A 173 7.12 0.45 -10.64
CA ILE A 173 8.17 1.23 -11.29
C ILE A 173 8.34 0.69 -12.70
N ASP A 174 8.26 1.59 -13.67
CA ASP A 174 8.60 1.32 -15.05
C ASP A 174 9.88 2.10 -15.37
N PHE A 175 10.96 1.38 -15.67
CA PHE A 175 12.24 1.97 -16.07
C PHE A 175 12.23 2.40 -17.54
N GLY A 176 11.20 2.01 -18.29
CA GLY A 176 11.05 2.27 -19.71
C GLY A 176 12.11 1.56 -20.55
N ASP A 177 12.38 2.16 -21.70
CA ASP A 177 13.41 1.72 -22.63
C ASP A 177 14.81 2.12 -22.14
N VAL A 178 15.69 1.13 -21.95
CA VAL A 178 17.08 1.32 -21.52
C VAL A 178 18.03 0.66 -22.52
N GLU A 179 18.98 1.42 -23.04
CA GLU A 179 19.97 0.91 -23.99
C GLU A 179 20.90 -0.13 -23.34
N PHE A 180 21.26 -1.17 -24.10
CA PHE A 180 22.21 -2.18 -23.64
C PHE A 180 23.55 -1.55 -23.21
N GLY A 181 24.01 -1.89 -22.00
CA GLY A 181 25.22 -1.31 -21.39
C GLY A 181 24.99 0.04 -20.69
N SER A 182 23.76 0.54 -20.65
CA SER A 182 23.35 1.66 -19.81
C SER A 182 22.62 1.17 -18.55
N VAL A 183 22.53 2.04 -17.55
CA VAL A 183 21.84 1.77 -16.28
C VAL A 183 20.81 2.85 -16.03
N ALA A 184 19.57 2.44 -15.72
CA ALA A 184 18.52 3.33 -15.23
C ALA A 184 18.33 3.15 -13.72
N TYR A 185 17.98 4.24 -13.03
CA TYR A 185 17.81 4.23 -11.57
C TYR A 185 16.41 4.70 -11.19
N ALA A 186 15.85 4.09 -10.15
CA ALA A 186 14.59 4.49 -9.55
C ALA A 186 14.67 4.40 -8.03
N VAL A 187 13.79 5.14 -7.36
CA VAL A 187 13.70 5.17 -5.90
C VAL A 187 12.31 4.74 -5.47
N LEU A 188 12.27 3.88 -4.47
CA LEU A 188 11.05 3.45 -3.80
C LEU A 188 11.14 3.77 -2.32
N THR A 189 10.10 4.38 -1.76
CA THR A 189 10.06 4.76 -0.35
C THR A 189 9.20 3.76 0.43
N ALA A 190 9.77 3.18 1.48
CA ALA A 190 9.03 2.47 2.50
C ALA A 190 8.64 3.44 3.62
N THR A 191 7.37 3.43 4.05
CA THR A 191 6.85 4.37 5.05
C THR A 191 5.98 3.68 6.10
N ASN A 192 5.87 4.31 7.27
CA ASN A 192 4.85 4.01 8.27
C ASN A 192 3.79 5.12 8.34
N PRO A 193 2.74 5.11 7.49
CA PRO A 193 1.69 6.12 7.51
C PRO A 193 0.71 6.01 8.69
N ALA A 194 0.93 5.09 9.63
CA ALA A 194 0.03 4.92 10.76
C ALA A 194 -0.03 6.18 11.66
N PRO A 195 -1.14 6.41 12.37
CA PRO A 195 -1.28 7.50 13.33
C PRO A 195 -0.18 7.51 14.39
N ALA A 196 0.08 8.67 14.99
CA ALA A 196 1.11 8.90 16.01
C ALA A 196 1.09 7.94 17.21
N SER A 197 -0.09 7.42 17.52
CA SER A 197 -0.42 6.51 18.62
C SER A 197 -0.15 5.05 18.30
N SER A 198 0.21 4.72 17.05
CA SER A 198 0.54 3.36 16.63
C SER A 198 1.99 2.98 16.97
N THR A 199 2.30 1.69 16.89
CA THR A 199 3.68 1.20 17.04
C THR A 199 4.53 1.56 15.83
N SER A 200 5.84 1.57 16.01
CA SER A 200 6.81 1.63 14.91
C SER A 200 6.74 0.37 14.03
N VAL A 201 7.25 0.48 12.80
CA VAL A 201 7.45 -0.65 11.88
C VAL A 201 8.95 -0.85 11.69
N GLU A 202 9.47 -2.03 11.99
CA GLU A 202 10.87 -2.37 11.72
C GLU A 202 10.97 -3.24 10.47
N ILE A 203 11.87 -2.88 9.56
CA ILE A 203 12.13 -3.62 8.32
C ILE A 203 12.89 -4.90 8.66
N ALA A 204 12.27 -6.05 8.41
CA ALA A 204 12.85 -7.37 8.61
C ALA A 204 13.64 -7.85 7.39
N ASP A 205 13.13 -7.58 6.18
CA ASP A 205 13.77 -8.04 4.95
C ASP A 205 13.41 -7.16 3.75
N ILE A 206 14.31 -7.11 2.77
CA ILE A 206 14.14 -6.44 1.48
C ILE A 206 14.61 -7.44 0.42
N LEU A 207 13.67 -7.95 -0.37
CA LEU A 207 13.93 -8.99 -1.34
C LEU A 207 13.65 -8.47 -2.74
N LEU A 208 14.61 -8.67 -3.64
CA LEU A 208 14.47 -8.42 -5.06
C LEU A 208 14.34 -9.76 -5.79
N GLY A 209 13.35 -9.88 -6.66
CA GLY A 209 13.14 -11.08 -7.48
C GLY A 209 12.60 -10.74 -8.86
N GLY A 210 12.59 -11.74 -9.75
CA GLY A 210 12.19 -11.57 -11.15
C GLY A 210 13.30 -11.96 -12.12
N ASP A 211 13.23 -11.37 -13.30
CA ASP A 211 14.24 -11.49 -14.34
C ASP A 211 15.56 -10.82 -13.94
N ALA A 212 16.63 -11.20 -14.63
CA ALA A 212 17.94 -10.59 -14.43
C ALA A 212 17.96 -9.14 -14.93
N GLY A 213 18.73 -8.28 -14.28
CA GLY A 213 18.94 -6.88 -14.68
C GLY A 213 18.51 -5.87 -13.62
N PHE A 214 17.67 -6.27 -12.66
CA PHE A 214 17.37 -5.44 -11.50
C PHE A 214 18.41 -5.67 -10.39
N GLU A 215 18.90 -4.59 -9.78
CA GLU A 215 19.84 -4.64 -8.65
C GLU A 215 19.47 -3.61 -7.57
N LEU A 216 19.68 -3.97 -6.30
CA LEU A 216 19.59 -3.01 -5.20
C LEU A 216 20.89 -2.20 -5.10
N THR A 217 20.83 -0.92 -5.46
CA THR A 217 22.02 -0.07 -5.50
C THR A 217 22.04 0.88 -4.32
N GLY A 218 22.52 0.42 -3.16
CA GLY A 218 22.71 1.29 -1.99
C GLY A 218 21.40 1.89 -1.48
N SER A 219 20.75 1.25 -0.52
CA SER A 219 19.52 1.77 0.08
C SER A 219 19.71 3.21 0.59
N GLY A 220 18.92 4.16 0.11
CA GLY A 220 18.77 5.52 0.66
C GLY A 220 18.23 5.53 2.10
N GLY A 221 18.90 4.80 2.99
CA GLY A 221 18.57 4.58 4.39
C GLY A 221 17.81 3.28 4.69
N CYS A 222 17.11 2.65 3.73
CA CYS A 222 16.36 1.41 4.02
C CYS A 222 17.24 0.16 4.07
N THR A 223 17.72 -0.19 5.25
CA THR A 223 18.34 -1.50 5.51
C THR A 223 17.48 -2.37 6.42
N VAL A 224 17.78 -3.67 6.47
CA VAL A 224 17.23 -4.54 7.53
C VAL A 224 17.57 -3.94 8.90
N GLY A 225 16.58 -3.92 9.80
CA GLY A 225 16.65 -3.27 11.11
C GLY A 225 16.29 -1.79 11.12
N THR A 226 15.94 -1.19 9.97
CA THR A 226 15.45 0.21 9.94
C THR A 226 14.10 0.30 10.64
N VAL A 227 13.98 1.22 11.60
CA VAL A 227 12.75 1.49 12.34
C VAL A 227 12.05 2.73 11.77
N LEU A 228 10.82 2.55 11.33
CA LEU A 228 9.94 3.59 10.81
C LEU A 228 8.93 3.97 11.90
N GLU A 229 9.17 5.12 12.53
CA GLU A 229 8.24 5.72 13.49
C GLU A 229 6.90 6.07 12.79
N PRO A 230 5.77 6.05 13.52
CA PRO A 230 4.48 6.48 12.96
C PRO A 230 4.49 7.95 12.51
N GLN A 231 3.42 8.38 11.85
CA GLN A 231 3.28 9.69 11.17
C GLN A 231 4.12 9.86 9.90
N GLY A 232 4.27 8.78 9.13
CA GLY A 232 4.83 8.85 7.78
C GLY A 232 6.35 8.91 7.73
N ALA A 233 7.06 8.51 8.79
CA ALA A 233 8.49 8.29 8.68
C ALA A 233 8.77 7.23 7.61
N GLY A 234 9.82 7.45 6.83
CA GLY A 234 10.17 6.60 5.72
C GLY A 234 11.66 6.53 5.45
N CYS A 235 12.03 5.56 4.64
CA CYS A 235 13.37 5.41 4.10
C CYS A 235 13.27 5.07 2.61
N ASP A 236 14.35 5.30 1.88
CA ASP A 236 14.40 5.06 0.45
C ASP A 236 15.19 3.78 0.12
N ILE A 237 14.73 3.10 -0.93
CA ILE A 237 15.32 1.91 -1.55
C ILE A 237 15.65 2.30 -2.98
N GLU A 238 16.93 2.34 -3.30
CA GLU A 238 17.42 2.63 -4.64
C GLU A 238 17.57 1.32 -5.42
N ILE A 239 17.04 1.33 -6.64
CA ILE A 239 17.02 0.18 -7.53
C ILE A 239 17.61 0.63 -8.86
N ALA A 240 18.54 -0.16 -9.39
CA ALA A 240 19.03 -0.03 -10.74
C ALA A 240 18.42 -1.09 -11.66
N PHE A 241 18.25 -0.72 -12.93
CA PHE A 241 17.96 -1.64 -14.02
C PHE A 241 19.05 -1.52 -15.07
N GLU A 242 19.81 -2.59 -15.26
CA GLU A 242 20.80 -2.79 -16.33
C GLU A 242 20.34 -3.98 -17.20
N PRO A 243 19.81 -3.73 -18.41
CA PRO A 243 19.24 -4.79 -19.23
C PRO A 243 20.32 -5.76 -19.73
N GLY A 244 20.16 -7.06 -19.40
CA GLY A 244 21.02 -8.13 -19.92
C GLY A 244 20.65 -8.59 -21.35
N THR A 245 19.43 -8.30 -21.77
CA THR A 245 18.86 -8.63 -23.09
C THR A 245 18.13 -7.41 -23.65
N VAL A 246 17.77 -7.46 -24.94
CA VAL A 246 16.95 -6.41 -25.60
C VAL A 246 15.46 -6.74 -25.58
N GLU A 247 15.04 -7.44 -24.52
CA GLU A 247 13.66 -7.87 -24.30
C GLU A 247 13.08 -7.17 -23.07
N SER A 248 11.77 -7.35 -22.85
CA SER A 248 11.13 -6.94 -21.60
C SER A 248 11.71 -7.74 -20.44
N SER A 249 11.86 -7.10 -19.30
CA SER A 249 12.26 -7.71 -18.03
C SER A 249 11.25 -7.34 -16.96
N ASP A 250 10.73 -8.35 -16.27
CA ASP A 250 9.75 -8.16 -15.20
C ASP A 250 10.37 -8.55 -13.85
N GLY A 251 10.05 -7.78 -12.81
CA GLY A 251 10.55 -8.01 -11.48
C GLY A 251 9.63 -7.51 -10.39
N ALA A 252 10.05 -7.72 -9.15
CA ALA A 252 9.40 -7.15 -8.00
C ALA A 252 10.35 -6.95 -6.84
N LEU A 253 10.10 -5.86 -6.12
CA LEU A 253 10.70 -5.59 -4.82
C LEU A 253 9.68 -5.91 -3.73
N THR A 254 10.05 -6.76 -2.78
CA THR A 254 9.24 -7.10 -1.61
C THR A 254 9.91 -6.59 -0.34
N VAL A 255 9.16 -5.89 0.49
CA VAL A 255 9.60 -5.45 1.82
C VAL A 255 8.76 -6.14 2.88
N VAL A 256 9.44 -6.74 3.85
CA VAL A 256 8.85 -7.48 4.97
C VAL A 256 9.18 -6.76 6.27
N SER A 257 8.21 -6.64 7.16
CA SER A 257 8.42 -6.10 8.52
C SER A 257 8.51 -7.20 9.57
N THR A 258 9.07 -6.89 10.74
CA THR A 258 9.16 -7.82 11.88
C THR A 258 7.79 -8.19 12.46
N SER A 259 6.76 -7.38 12.22
CA SER A 259 5.35 -7.67 12.55
C SER A 259 4.66 -8.58 11.52
N GLY A 260 5.36 -9.00 10.46
CA GLY A 260 4.86 -9.91 9.43
C GLY A 260 4.09 -9.23 8.30
N GLN A 261 4.03 -7.89 8.26
CA GLN A 261 3.46 -7.18 7.11
C GLN A 261 4.37 -7.34 5.90
N VAL A 262 3.77 -7.65 4.75
CA VAL A 262 4.45 -7.79 3.46
C VAL A 262 3.88 -6.76 2.50
N ARG A 263 4.75 -6.03 1.81
CA ARG A 263 4.40 -5.11 0.73
C ARG A 263 5.29 -5.37 -0.47
N GLN A 264 4.75 -5.12 -1.65
CA GLN A 264 5.44 -5.38 -2.91
C GLN A 264 5.23 -4.20 -3.86
N SER A 265 6.26 -3.94 -4.66
CA SER A 265 6.18 -3.08 -5.84
C SER A 265 6.66 -3.85 -7.05
N THR A 266 5.93 -3.74 -8.16
CA THR A 266 6.31 -4.36 -9.43
C THR A 266 7.36 -3.52 -10.14
N LEU A 267 8.28 -4.17 -10.84
CA LEU A 267 9.34 -3.55 -11.61
C LEU A 267 9.19 -4.02 -13.04
N GLU A 268 9.23 -3.09 -13.99
CA GLU A 268 9.21 -3.39 -15.41
C GLU A 268 10.28 -2.54 -16.10
N GLY A 269 10.90 -3.08 -17.13
CA GLY A 269 11.87 -2.36 -17.95
C GLY A 269 12.10 -3.09 -19.27
N GLN A 270 12.47 -2.34 -20.31
CA GLN A 270 12.73 -2.90 -21.62
C GLN A 270 14.16 -2.61 -22.05
N GLY A 271 14.90 -3.66 -22.38
CA GLY A 271 16.20 -3.48 -23.03
C GLY A 271 16.06 -3.06 -24.48
N MET A 272 16.83 -2.09 -24.92
CA MET A 272 16.94 -1.68 -26.31
C MET A 272 18.35 -1.91 -26.87
N PRO A 273 18.50 -2.25 -28.16
CA PRO A 273 19.81 -2.36 -28.77
C PRO A 273 20.57 -1.04 -28.67
N ALA A 274 21.83 -1.09 -28.25
CA ALA A 274 22.71 0.08 -28.26
C ALA A 274 23.11 0.43 -29.70
N PRO A 275 23.29 1.72 -30.04
CA PRO A 275 23.78 2.09 -31.35
C PRO A 275 25.20 1.55 -31.58
N ALA A 276 25.48 1.12 -32.80
CA ALA A 276 26.82 0.74 -33.24
C ALA A 276 27.16 1.40 -34.57
N ASP A 277 28.34 2.02 -34.63
CA ASP A 277 28.87 2.57 -35.87
C ASP A 277 29.54 1.46 -36.69
N VAL A 278 29.34 1.49 -38.01
CA VAL A 278 30.00 0.57 -38.96
C VAL A 278 30.78 1.39 -39.97
N ILE A 279 32.08 1.14 -40.07
CA ILE A 279 32.99 1.82 -40.97
C ILE A 279 33.50 0.82 -42.02
N LEU A 280 33.20 1.11 -43.29
CA LEU A 280 33.72 0.37 -44.42
C LEU A 280 34.95 1.07 -45.01
N SER A 281 36.02 0.31 -45.21
CA SER A 281 37.30 0.78 -45.77
C SER A 281 37.84 -0.23 -46.79
N ASP A 282 38.96 0.11 -47.46
CA ASP A 282 39.51 -0.70 -48.57
C ASP A 282 38.48 -0.97 -49.69
N LEU A 283 37.67 0.05 -50.00
CA LEU A 283 36.56 -0.02 -50.95
C LEU A 283 36.99 -0.08 -52.43
N LEU A 284 38.27 0.10 -52.71
CA LEU A 284 38.86 0.00 -54.04
C LEU A 284 39.95 -1.07 -54.02
N GLN A 285 39.75 -2.15 -54.77
CA GLN A 285 40.68 -3.28 -54.81
C GLN A 285 40.99 -3.68 -56.26
N VAL A 286 42.08 -4.40 -56.46
CA VAL A 286 42.49 -4.92 -57.77
C VAL A 286 42.13 -6.39 -57.84
N PHE A 287 41.61 -6.84 -58.98
CA PHE A 287 41.26 -8.22 -59.23
C PHE A 287 42.43 -9.19 -58.96
N THR A 288 42.22 -10.17 -58.10
CA THR A 288 43.23 -11.19 -57.71
C THR A 288 42.89 -12.60 -58.18
N GLY A 289 41.67 -12.83 -58.71
CA GLY A 289 41.15 -14.16 -59.07
C GLY A 289 40.53 -14.94 -57.90
N THR A 290 40.48 -14.37 -56.70
CA THR A 290 39.77 -14.92 -55.52
C THR A 290 38.70 -13.94 -55.04
N PRO A 291 37.73 -14.36 -54.20
CA PRO A 291 36.75 -13.44 -53.60
C PRO A 291 37.44 -12.32 -52.83
N LEU A 292 36.93 -11.09 -52.99
CA LEU A 292 37.43 -9.89 -52.32
C LEU A 292 36.33 -9.26 -51.46
N SER A 293 36.73 -8.59 -50.39
CA SER A 293 35.81 -7.94 -49.44
C SER A 293 36.44 -6.66 -48.90
N PRO A 294 35.65 -5.62 -48.63
CA PRO A 294 36.14 -4.44 -47.92
C PRO A 294 36.50 -4.77 -46.47
N THR A 295 37.33 -3.94 -45.87
CA THR A 295 37.64 -4.03 -44.44
C THR A 295 36.53 -3.37 -43.63
N VAL A 296 36.01 -4.08 -42.63
CA VAL A 296 34.94 -3.62 -41.75
C VAL A 296 35.51 -3.34 -40.36
N ALA A 297 35.20 -2.16 -39.82
CA ALA A 297 35.42 -1.82 -38.42
C ALA A 297 34.11 -1.38 -37.77
N THR A 298 33.98 -1.63 -36.47
CA THR A 298 32.80 -1.29 -35.67
C THR A 298 33.19 -0.47 -34.45
N ASP A 299 32.27 0.35 -33.96
CA ASP A 299 32.33 0.96 -32.62
C ASP A 299 30.99 0.70 -31.91
N PRO A 300 30.94 -0.12 -30.84
CA PRO A 300 32.05 -0.81 -30.18
C PRO A 300 32.86 -1.77 -31.06
N PRO A 301 34.18 -1.93 -30.84
CA PRO A 301 35.04 -2.75 -31.69
C PRO A 301 34.78 -4.25 -31.52
N GLY A 302 34.83 -4.98 -32.63
CA GLY A 302 34.76 -6.45 -32.64
C GLY A 302 33.34 -7.02 -32.72
N LEU A 303 32.33 -6.17 -32.93
CA LEU A 303 30.96 -6.63 -33.19
C LEU A 303 30.88 -7.44 -34.48
N PRO A 304 30.12 -8.55 -34.50
CA PRO A 304 29.90 -9.33 -35.71
C PRO A 304 29.06 -8.54 -36.72
N VAL A 305 29.48 -8.57 -37.99
CA VAL A 305 28.83 -7.87 -39.10
C VAL A 305 28.58 -8.85 -40.24
N THR A 306 27.37 -8.82 -40.78
CA THR A 306 27.00 -9.54 -42.01
C THR A 306 27.17 -8.59 -43.19
N LEU A 307 27.91 -9.01 -44.21
CA LEU A 307 28.06 -8.28 -45.47
C LEU A 307 27.17 -8.87 -46.56
N SER A 308 26.56 -8.01 -47.36
CA SER A 308 25.90 -8.36 -48.62
C SER A 308 26.50 -7.55 -49.78
N TYR A 309 26.47 -8.13 -50.98
CA TYR A 309 26.99 -7.56 -52.21
C TYR A 309 25.89 -7.62 -53.27
N ASP A 310 25.34 -6.47 -53.64
CA ASP A 310 24.16 -6.35 -54.51
C ASP A 310 22.98 -7.26 -54.05
N GLY A 311 22.84 -7.40 -52.72
CA GLY A 311 21.82 -8.24 -52.08
C GLY A 311 22.20 -9.73 -51.96
N GLY A 312 23.35 -10.18 -52.47
CA GLY A 312 23.87 -11.53 -52.32
C GLY A 312 24.84 -11.68 -51.15
N ALA A 313 24.99 -12.89 -50.59
CA ALA A 313 25.92 -13.16 -49.48
C ALA A 313 27.34 -13.55 -49.94
N GLU A 314 27.50 -13.94 -51.21
CA GLU A 314 28.79 -14.37 -51.76
C GLU A 314 29.65 -13.16 -52.12
N PRO A 315 30.90 -13.05 -51.61
CA PRO A 315 31.78 -11.95 -51.97
C PRO A 315 32.14 -11.97 -53.46
N PRO A 316 32.21 -10.80 -54.12
CA PRO A 316 32.47 -10.72 -55.54
C PRO A 316 33.90 -11.14 -55.88
N VAL A 317 34.04 -11.84 -57.00
CA VAL A 317 35.33 -12.24 -57.57
C VAL A 317 35.67 -11.38 -58.78
N ALA A 318 34.69 -11.09 -59.63
CA ALA A 318 34.93 -10.41 -60.90
C ALA A 318 35.19 -8.90 -60.73
N PRO A 319 35.87 -8.26 -61.68
CA PRO A 319 35.89 -6.80 -61.77
C PRO A 319 34.48 -6.22 -61.90
N GLY A 320 34.22 -5.11 -61.22
CA GLY A 320 32.91 -4.47 -61.21
C GLY A 320 32.75 -3.49 -60.06
N ILE A 321 31.60 -2.83 -60.02
CA ILE A 321 31.17 -2.01 -58.89
C ILE A 321 30.01 -2.75 -58.23
N TYR A 322 30.15 -3.03 -56.94
CA TYR A 322 29.20 -3.77 -56.13
C TYR A 322 28.69 -2.86 -55.01
N THR A 323 27.39 -2.89 -54.74
CA THR A 323 26.82 -2.22 -53.57
C THR A 323 27.05 -3.13 -52.37
N VAL A 324 27.83 -2.67 -51.39
CA VAL A 324 28.07 -3.39 -50.14
C VAL A 324 27.16 -2.83 -49.07
N GLU A 325 26.40 -3.71 -48.42
CA GLU A 325 25.66 -3.39 -47.20
C GLU A 325 26.25 -4.20 -46.05
N ALA A 326 26.50 -3.52 -44.94
CA ALA A 326 27.07 -4.07 -43.74
C ALA A 326 26.09 -3.86 -42.59
N VAL A 327 25.63 -4.95 -41.97
CA VAL A 327 24.64 -4.91 -40.88
C VAL A 327 25.20 -5.64 -39.66
N VAL A 328 25.19 -4.99 -38.51
CA VAL A 328 25.57 -5.62 -37.23
C VAL A 328 24.59 -6.75 -36.93
N SER A 329 25.11 -7.93 -36.59
CA SER A 329 24.30 -9.13 -36.35
C SER A 329 24.17 -9.52 -34.87
N ASP A 330 24.85 -8.81 -33.96
CA ASP A 330 24.62 -8.96 -32.51
C ASP A 330 23.27 -8.30 -32.16
N PRO A 331 22.30 -9.04 -31.58
CA PRO A 331 20.98 -8.50 -31.28
C PRO A 331 20.99 -7.37 -30.23
N ARG A 332 22.08 -7.22 -29.47
CA ARG A 332 22.25 -6.18 -28.45
C ARG A 332 22.69 -4.84 -29.05
N TYR A 333 23.02 -4.81 -30.33
CA TYR A 333 23.47 -3.62 -31.04
C TYR A 333 22.67 -3.39 -32.32
N SER A 334 22.49 -2.13 -32.69
CA SER A 334 21.87 -1.73 -33.95
C SER A 334 22.82 -0.83 -34.72
N GLY A 335 23.24 -1.28 -35.90
CA GLY A 335 24.19 -0.57 -36.74
C GLY A 335 24.19 -1.09 -38.16
N GLN A 336 24.25 -0.17 -39.13
CA GLN A 336 24.41 -0.52 -40.53
C GLN A 336 25.16 0.57 -41.30
N SER A 337 25.85 0.18 -42.37
CA SER A 337 26.47 1.09 -43.32
C SER A 337 26.42 0.52 -44.73
N SER A 338 26.35 1.39 -45.75
CA SER A 338 26.43 0.99 -47.15
C SER A 338 27.45 1.82 -47.93
N ALA A 339 28.12 1.19 -48.89
CA ALA A 339 29.13 1.82 -49.74
C ALA A 339 29.26 1.12 -51.10
N LEU A 340 29.91 1.78 -52.05
CA LEU A 340 30.29 1.15 -53.32
C LEU A 340 31.67 0.50 -53.18
N PHE A 341 31.77 -0.78 -53.56
CA PHE A 341 33.00 -1.56 -53.62
C PHE A 341 33.40 -1.77 -55.07
N GLU A 342 34.53 -1.20 -55.48
CA GLU A 342 35.05 -1.26 -56.85
C GLU A 342 36.22 -2.25 -56.93
N ILE A 343 36.07 -3.28 -57.77
CA ILE A 343 37.15 -4.20 -58.15
C ILE A 343 37.63 -3.83 -59.56
N LEU A 344 38.86 -3.32 -59.64
CA LEU A 344 39.50 -2.95 -60.89
C LEU A 344 40.02 -4.19 -61.63
N GLY A 345 39.60 -4.34 -62.89
CA GLY A 345 40.16 -5.31 -63.83
C GLY A 345 41.39 -4.77 -64.56
N ASP A 346 42.14 -5.66 -65.21
CA ASP A 346 43.37 -5.31 -65.95
C ASP A 346 43.11 -4.30 -67.09
N GLU A 347 41.93 -4.34 -67.71
CA GLU A 347 41.52 -3.36 -68.73
C GLU A 347 41.32 -1.94 -68.17
N ILE A 348 40.76 -1.81 -66.96
CA ILE A 348 40.48 -0.51 -66.32
C ILE A 348 41.77 0.11 -65.75
N LEU A 349 42.72 -0.72 -65.31
CA LEU A 349 44.03 -0.27 -64.87
C LEU A 349 44.84 0.36 -66.01
N ARG A 350 44.69 -0.15 -67.24
CA ARG A 350 45.34 0.43 -68.44
C ARG A 350 44.78 1.80 -68.78
N ASP A 351 43.46 1.96 -68.81
CA ASP A 351 42.81 3.26 -69.10
C ASP A 351 43.12 4.33 -68.03
N ARG A 352 43.14 3.96 -66.73
CA ARG A 352 43.51 4.91 -65.65
C ARG A 352 45.00 5.27 -65.66
N PHE A 353 45.87 4.41 -66.19
CA PHE A 353 47.30 4.69 -66.35
C PHE A 353 47.57 5.58 -67.59
N GLU A 354 46.83 5.38 -68.68
CA GLU A 354 46.93 6.19 -69.91
C GLU A 354 46.36 7.61 -69.76
N ALA A 355 45.42 7.83 -68.83
CA ALA A 355 44.85 9.15 -68.53
C ALA A 355 45.75 10.07 -67.68
N GLN A 356 46.92 9.61 -67.21
CA GLN A 356 47.87 10.46 -66.50
C GLN A 356 48.67 11.33 -67.49
N PRO A 357 48.85 12.65 -67.26
CA PRO A 357 49.64 13.48 -68.15
C PRO A 357 51.07 12.93 -68.24
N PRO A 358 51.68 12.91 -69.44
CA PRO A 358 53.00 12.33 -69.61
C PRO A 358 54.01 12.99 -68.67
N ILE A 359 54.78 12.18 -67.94
CA ILE A 359 55.91 12.66 -67.14
C ILE A 359 56.87 13.36 -68.11
N THR A 360 56.91 14.69 -68.06
CA THR A 360 57.85 15.48 -68.84
C THR A 360 59.22 15.36 -68.16
N ILE A 361 60.05 14.44 -68.64
CA ILE A 361 61.46 14.38 -68.25
C ILE A 361 62.16 15.53 -68.98
N GLU A 362 62.28 16.70 -68.35
CA GLU A 362 63.17 17.74 -68.83
C GLU A 362 64.62 17.24 -68.78
N ARG A 363 65.14 16.77 -69.92
CA ARG A 363 66.58 16.57 -70.08
C ARG A 363 67.25 17.94 -70.05
N ARG A 364 67.80 18.34 -68.89
CA ARG A 364 68.71 19.48 -68.82
C ARG A 364 69.81 19.29 -69.85
N ARG A 365 69.86 20.18 -70.82
CA ARG A 365 70.93 20.24 -71.83
C ARG A 365 72.26 20.44 -71.09
N PRO A 366 73.29 19.61 -71.33
CA PRO A 366 74.59 19.86 -70.75
C PRO A 366 75.15 21.19 -71.30
N PRO A 367 75.87 21.98 -70.48
CA PRO A 367 76.43 23.25 -70.91
C PRO A 367 77.40 23.02 -72.07
N SER A 368 77.27 23.84 -73.11
CA SER A 368 78.14 23.80 -74.30
C SER A 368 79.55 24.26 -73.93
N PRO A 369 80.60 23.69 -74.58
CA PRO A 369 82.00 23.82 -74.16
C PRO A 369 82.57 25.24 -74.27
#